data_AF-A0A821VQY4-F1
#
_entry.id   AF-A0A821VQY4-F1
#
_cell.length_a   1.000
_cell.length_b   1.000
_cell.length_c   1.000
_cell.angle_alpha   90.00
_cell.angle_beta   90.00
_cell.angle_gamma   90.00
#
_symmetry.space_group_name_H-M   'P 1'
#
loop_
_entity.id
_entity.type
_entity.pdbx_description
1 polymer ?
#
loop_
_entity_poly.entity_id
_entity_poly.type
_entity_poly.pdbx_seq_one_letter_code
_entity_poly.pdbx_strand_id
1 'polypeptide(L)' 'LTSDVSENDVKDVFLPYGNIERVRKVRDYAFVHFDKREDALNAMRALDGK' A
#
# COMPACT_ATOMS: atom_id res chain seq x y z
N LEU A 1 9.05 6.14 5.31
CA LEU A 1 7.78 6.63 5.91
C LEU A 1 8.14 7.35 7.21
N THR A 2 7.62 8.56 7.46
CA THR A 2 7.77 9.18 8.79
C THR A 2 7.01 8.36 9.84
N SER A 3 7.42 8.46 11.10
CA SER A 3 6.86 7.70 12.23
C SER A 3 5.33 7.83 12.33
N ASP A 4 4.77 8.94 11.82
CA ASP A 4 3.36 9.31 11.88
C ASP A 4 2.46 8.56 10.88
N VAL A 5 3.01 7.88 9.87
CA VAL A 5 2.18 7.17 8.88
C VAL A 5 1.63 5.88 9.48
N SER A 6 0.32 5.76 9.66
CA SER A 6 -0.34 4.57 10.20
C SER A 6 -0.59 3.51 9.13
N GLU A 7 -0.93 2.29 9.54
CA GLU A 7 -1.35 1.22 8.61
C GLU A 7 -2.62 1.59 7.84
N ASN A 8 -3.51 2.38 8.45
CA ASN A 8 -4.72 2.87 7.78
C ASN A 8 -4.37 3.89 6.69
N ASP A 9 -3.40 4.78 6.92
CA ASP A 9 -2.98 5.74 5.89
C ASP A 9 -2.41 5.02 4.67
N VAL A 10 -1.59 3.98 4.89
CA VAL A 10 -1.10 3.12 3.82
C VAL A 10 -2.28 2.39 3.16
N LYS A 11 -3.24 1.88 3.92
CA LYS A 11 -4.41 1.20 3.34
C LYS A 11 -5.22 2.14 2.45
N ASP A 12 -5.47 3.36 2.90
CA ASP A 12 -6.29 4.36 2.20
C ASP A 12 -5.63 4.84 0.91
N VAL A 13 -4.30 4.97 0.89
CA VAL A 13 -3.55 5.29 -0.33
C VAL A 13 -3.67 4.18 -1.36
N PHE A 14 -3.65 2.91 -0.93
CA PHE A 14 -3.62 1.76 -1.83
C PHE A 14 -5.02 1.24 -2.21
N LEU A 15 -6.07 1.60 -1.45
CA LEU A 15 -7.47 1.19 -1.64
C LEU A 15 -8.04 1.48 -3.04
N PRO A 16 -7.76 2.65 -3.67
CA PRO A 16 -8.29 2.97 -5.00
C PRO A 16 -7.73 2.09 -6.12
N TYR A 17 -6.60 1.44 -5.89
CA TYR A 17 -5.92 0.61 -6.90
C TYR A 17 -6.37 -0.86 -6.85
N GLY A 18 -7.01 -1.30 -5.76
CA GLY A 18 -7.59 -2.62 -5.64
C GLY A 18 -7.83 -3.08 -4.22
N ASN A 19 -8.30 -4.33 -4.08
CA ASN A 19 -8.66 -4.89 -2.77
C ASN A 19 -7.41 -5.32 -1.99
N ILE A 20 -7.29 -4.81 -0.76
CA ILE A 20 -6.16 -5.08 0.13
C ILE A 20 -6.58 -6.14 1.15
N GLU A 21 -5.94 -7.31 1.11
CA GLU A 21 -6.09 -8.34 2.14
C GLU A 21 -5.48 -7.89 3.47
N ARG A 22 -4.26 -7.34 3.43
CA ARG A 22 -3.51 -7.04 4.64
C ARG A 22 -2.47 -5.95 4.43
N VAL A 23 -2.38 -5.04 5.40
CA VAL A 23 -1.28 -4.09 5.54
C VAL A 23 -0.47 -4.46 6.79
N ARG A 24 0.86 -4.36 6.70
CA ARG A 24 1.76 -4.52 7.84
C ARG A 24 2.82 -3.44 7.79
N LYS A 25 2.80 -2.51 8.75
CA LYS A 25 3.87 -1.51 8.92
C LYS A 25 5.01 -2.10 9.75
N VAL A 26 6.25 -1.83 9.34
CA VAL A 26 7.47 -2.16 10.06
C VAL A 26 8.36 -0.94 10.06
N ARG A 27 8.56 -0.30 11.22
CA ARG A 27 9.42 0.90 11.40
C ARG A 27 9.36 1.87 10.21
N ASP A 28 10.26 1.72 9.24
CA ASP A 28 10.48 2.64 8.13
C ASP A 28 9.80 2.23 6.80
N TYR A 29 9.21 1.05 6.73
CA TYR A 29 8.57 0.46 5.55
C TYR A 29 7.22 -0.21 5.87
N ALA A 30 6.43 -0.49 4.84
CA ALA A 30 5.17 -1.21 4.98
C ALA A 30 5.00 -2.24 3.87
N PHE A 31 4.33 -3.34 4.18
CA PHE A 31 3.93 -4.35 3.22
C PHE A 31 2.43 -4.27 2.99
N VAL A 32 2.02 -4.25 1.73
CA VAL A 32 0.61 -4.29 1.31
C VAL A 32 0.39 -5.57 0.52
N HIS A 33 -0.50 -6.43 1.00
CA HIS A 33 -0.97 -7.61 0.29
C HIS A 33 -2.25 -7.27 -0.46
N PHE A 34 -2.19 -7.35 -1.77
CA PHE A 34 -3.36 -7.27 -2.64
C PHE A 34 -3.90 -8.66 -2.92
N ASP A 35 -5.22 -8.74 -3.07
CA ASP A 35 -5.92 -9.96 -3.48
C ASP A 35 -5.55 -10.35 -4.93
N LYS A 36 -5.36 -9.36 -5.80
CA LYS A 36 -5.00 -9.56 -7.21
C LYS A 36 -3.63 -9.00 -7.54
N ARG A 37 -2.90 -9.76 -8.38
CA ARG A 37 -1.61 -9.33 -8.92
C ARG A 37 -1.72 -8.07 -9.78
N GLU A 38 -2.79 -7.94 -10.57
CA GLU A 38 -3.00 -6.79 -11.46
C GLU A 38 -3.15 -5.49 -10.67
N ASP A 39 -3.91 -5.53 -9.57
CA ASP A 39 -4.09 -4.41 -8.64
C ASP A 39 -2.76 -3.96 -8.03
N ALA A 40 -1.92 -4.92 -7.60
CA ALA A 40 -0.58 -4.63 -7.08
C ALA A 40 0.32 -3.97 -8.13
N LEU A 41 0.26 -4.42 -9.39
CA LEU A 41 1.03 -3.83 -10.50
C LEU A 41 0.53 -2.42 -10.85
N ASN A 42 -0.78 -2.20 -10.82
CA ASN A 42 -1.38 -0.89 -11.04
C ASN A 42 -1.00 0.10 -9.94
N ALA A 43 -1.09 -0.31 -8.67
CA ALA A 43 -0.66 0.48 -7.53
C ALA A 43 0.83 0.83 -7.62
N MET A 44 1.68 -0.15 -7.94
CA MET A 44 3.12 0.05 -8.12
C MET A 44 3.38 1.10 -9.22
N ARG A 45 2.79 0.95 -10.42
CA ARG A 45 2.98 1.90 -11.52
C ARG A 45 2.45 3.31 -11.21
N ALA A 46 1.38 3.42 -10.44
CA ALA A 46 0.77 4.70 -10.12
C ALA A 46 1.49 5.46 -8.98
N LEU A 47 2.21 4.74 -8.12
CA LEU A 47 2.95 5.29 -6.99
C LEU A 47 4.46 5.36 -7.24
N ASP A 48 4.97 4.66 -8.24
CA ASP A 48 6.37 4.71 -8.66
C ASP A 48 6.69 6.10 -9.25
N GLY A 49 7.54 6.85 -8.54
CA GLY A 49 7.98 8.21 -8.92
C GLY A 49 7.16 9.36 -8.34
N LYS A 50 6.25 9.11 -7.39
CA LYS A 50 5.43 10.14 -6.73
C LYS A 50 5.98 10.57 -5.37
#